data_AF-A0A9W4H671-F1
#
_entry.id   AF-A0A9W4H671-F1
#
_cell.length_a   1.000
_cell.length_b   1.000
_cell.length_c   1.000
_cell.angle_alpha   90.00
_cell.angle_beta   90.00
_cell.angle_gamma   90.00
#
_symmetry.space_group_name_H-M   'P 1'
#
loop_
_entity.id
_entity.type
_entity.pdbx_description
1 polymer ?
#
loop_
_entity_poly.entity_id
_entity_poly.type
_entity_poly.pdbx_seq_one_letter_code
_entity_poly.pdbx_strand_id
1 'polypeptide(L)'
;MGWWRRLLRRGGRGPARTGPAPTPLEDAGRRDARAHRGRLTDGTDPEAVRAPHSSAVVAALPAAERRRLALELQGRRRRLACTDDDWWAAKALASTHCGWSPPEVAELLRLAVTEPSGRTATSWGRGAERALQLPLAALAQLPADARGPLLDPVRTALTLTAAHHGTGMAHPGRERATIRLRAVLGAHPDLTTLLPPGDPYATAARCGLGPRLYDPGVVELLRLCRQPLDVRPGYRWLGTVREHLEQSKTAARALPALLAAARPRPDDCPDHRAHLGTPNEASVRLLGALAWAACLSGRHKALVELGAALRHHGDADGMSHFLRSGLAALGALGGEPGTGEHRRVISGHPAQTERLAAEQLDAVRGFPAGWDSTALRHPVGTHTAVFTVHPDGKVTLGFRTPNGRLRHDVPAQVRRLHPVQYAALRAQLGHLRRQVTTHVGALSERLHADPGIPAARWAADYLDVPALERLTRALVWQADLPRGPVTGLPAKRRRGTVWVLRDLHGAHHELADTTRMSLWDPRHADATEVASWRAELTRRHLTQPVPQLPTH
;
A
#
# COMPACT_ATOMS: atom_id res chain seq x y z
N MET A 1 8.37 31.54 48.82
CA MET A 1 8.73 32.06 47.47
C MET A 1 7.70 31.60 46.40
N GLY A 2 6.50 32.18 46.34
CA GLY A 2 5.46 31.72 45.38
C GLY A 2 4.53 32.79 44.82
N TRP A 3 4.67 34.04 45.26
CA TRP A 3 3.74 35.12 44.90
C TRP A 3 4.25 36.00 43.74
N TRP A 4 5.57 36.18 43.63
CA TRP A 4 6.20 37.01 42.59
C TRP A 4 6.11 36.46 41.15
N ARG A 5 6.03 35.14 40.95
CA ARG A 5 5.87 34.55 39.60
C ARG A 5 4.47 34.73 38.98
N ARG A 6 3.45 35.09 39.76
CA ARG A 6 2.10 35.40 39.22
C ARG A 6 1.96 36.84 38.77
N LEU A 7 2.74 37.78 39.32
CA LEU A 7 2.67 39.19 38.92
C LEU A 7 3.42 39.49 37.61
N LEU A 8 4.49 38.74 37.29
CA LEU A 8 5.25 38.93 36.05
C LEU A 8 4.58 38.35 34.78
N ARG A 9 3.44 37.66 34.89
CA ARG A 9 2.67 37.18 33.73
C ARG A 9 1.51 38.10 33.29
N ARG A 10 1.24 39.19 34.01
CA ARG A 10 0.07 40.08 33.73
C ARG A 10 0.38 41.41 33.06
N GLY A 11 1.65 41.76 32.78
CA GLY A 11 2.00 43.14 32.38
C GLY A 11 2.75 43.32 31.06
N GLY A 12 3.11 42.25 30.34
CA GLY A 12 3.83 42.38 29.07
C GLY A 12 2.90 42.83 27.95
N ARG A 13 2.73 44.14 27.76
CA ARG A 13 2.25 44.68 26.47
C ARG A 13 3.27 44.23 25.43
N GLY A 14 2.92 43.19 24.65
CA GLY A 14 3.74 42.75 23.52
C GLY A 14 4.03 43.94 22.59
N PRO A 15 5.14 43.90 21.83
CA PRO A 15 5.52 44.98 20.94
C PRO A 15 4.33 45.40 20.08
N ALA A 16 4.10 46.71 19.97
CA ALA A 16 3.00 47.28 19.19
C ALA A 16 3.07 46.70 17.77
N ARG A 17 2.06 45.90 17.37
CA ARG A 17 1.96 45.36 16.02
C ARG A 17 1.78 46.55 15.08
N THR A 18 2.82 46.88 14.31
CA THR A 18 2.82 47.89 13.24
C THR A 18 2.07 47.39 11.99
N GLY A 19 0.92 46.75 12.19
CA GLY A 19 0.04 46.33 11.10
C GLY A 19 -0.92 47.45 10.69
N PRO A 20 -1.55 47.34 9.51
CA PRO A 20 -2.64 48.23 9.11
C PRO A 20 -3.75 48.23 10.18
N ALA A 21 -4.45 49.36 10.30
CA ALA A 21 -5.59 49.48 11.20
C ALA A 21 -6.63 48.39 10.90
N PRO A 22 -7.21 47.75 11.93
CA PRO A 22 -8.20 46.71 11.72
C PRO A 22 -9.41 47.26 10.96
N THR A 23 -9.99 46.42 10.09
CA THR A 23 -11.21 46.82 9.38
C THR A 23 -12.39 46.90 10.36
N PRO A 24 -13.48 47.66 10.04
CA PRO A 24 -14.67 47.71 10.90
C PRO A 24 -15.25 46.33 11.23
N LEU A 25 -15.15 45.39 10.29
CA LEU A 25 -15.60 44.01 10.47
C LEU A 25 -14.69 43.22 11.42
N GLU A 26 -13.37 43.39 11.32
CA GLU A 26 -12.41 42.77 12.25
C GLU A 26 -12.60 43.30 13.67
N ASP A 27 -12.84 44.61 13.83
CA ASP A 27 -13.11 45.20 15.14
C ASP A 27 -14.44 44.73 15.74
N ALA A 28 -15.46 44.55 14.92
CA ALA A 28 -16.72 43.93 15.34
C ALA A 28 -16.51 42.47 15.75
N GLY A 29 -15.75 41.69 14.98
CA GLY A 29 -15.40 40.31 15.31
C GLY A 29 -14.63 40.19 16.63
N ARG A 30 -13.69 41.10 16.88
CA ARG A 30 -12.97 41.19 18.17
C ARG A 30 -13.89 41.54 19.34
N ARG A 31 -14.90 42.39 19.13
CA ARG A 31 -15.93 42.70 20.14
C ARG A 31 -16.76 41.46 20.48
N ASP A 32 -17.27 40.74 19.48
CA ASP A 32 -18.01 39.50 19.68
C ASP A 32 -17.12 38.44 20.36
N ALA A 33 -15.86 38.29 19.95
CA ALA A 33 -14.91 37.38 20.58
C ALA A 33 -14.67 37.71 22.06
N ARG A 34 -14.58 39.00 22.42
CA ARG A 34 -14.45 39.43 23.82
C ARG A 34 -15.74 39.17 24.61
N ALA A 35 -16.91 39.45 24.04
CA ALA A 35 -18.20 39.22 24.69
C ALA A 35 -18.42 37.74 25.03
N HIS A 36 -17.85 36.83 24.23
CA HIS A 36 -18.02 35.38 24.39
C HIS A 36 -16.83 34.66 25.05
N ARG A 37 -15.73 35.36 25.36
CA ARG A 37 -14.49 34.80 25.94
C ARG A 37 -14.70 34.12 27.31
N GLY A 38 -15.86 34.25 27.94
CA GLY A 38 -16.24 33.57 29.18
C GLY A 38 -17.56 32.77 29.14
N ARG A 39 -18.26 32.72 28.00
CA ARG A 39 -19.55 31.99 27.85
C ARG A 39 -19.42 30.66 27.10
N LEU A 40 -18.30 30.45 26.44
CA LEU A 40 -17.93 29.18 25.82
C LEU A 40 -17.34 28.27 26.91
N THR A 41 -18.14 27.89 27.91
CA THR A 41 -17.87 26.73 28.76
C THR A 41 -18.01 25.46 27.93
N ASP A 42 -17.36 24.37 28.36
CA ASP A 42 -17.49 23.05 27.71
C ASP A 42 -18.97 22.66 27.62
N GLY A 43 -19.53 22.68 26.40
CA GLY A 43 -20.90 22.25 26.11
C GLY A 43 -21.79 23.29 25.42
N THR A 44 -21.48 24.60 25.48
CA THR A 44 -22.28 25.59 24.74
C THR A 44 -22.07 25.40 23.24
N ASP A 45 -23.14 25.16 22.48
CA ASP A 45 -23.03 25.06 21.03
C ASP A 45 -22.56 26.41 20.46
N PRO A 46 -21.32 26.48 19.93
CA PRO A 46 -20.79 27.71 19.36
C PRO A 46 -21.65 28.26 18.21
N GLU A 47 -22.51 27.44 17.61
CA GLU A 47 -23.41 27.85 16.54
C GLU A 47 -24.67 28.57 17.05
N ALA A 48 -25.15 28.26 18.25
CA ALA A 48 -26.30 28.95 18.85
C ALA A 48 -25.97 30.41 19.26
N VAL A 49 -24.69 30.72 19.45
CA VAL A 49 -24.25 32.02 19.95
C VAL A 49 -24.36 33.10 18.87
N ARG A 50 -25.16 34.15 19.08
CA ARG A 50 -25.28 35.26 18.13
C ARG A 50 -23.99 36.11 18.08
N ALA A 51 -23.71 36.67 16.91
CA ALA A 51 -22.60 37.59 16.65
C ALA A 51 -23.14 39.01 16.41
N PRO A 52 -23.75 39.67 17.41
CA PRO A 52 -24.55 40.87 17.18
C PRO A 52 -23.73 42.01 16.55
N HIS A 53 -22.47 42.20 16.96
CA HIS A 53 -21.65 43.28 16.41
C HIS A 53 -21.25 43.00 14.96
N SER A 54 -20.74 41.81 14.66
CA SER A 54 -20.39 41.42 13.30
C SER A 54 -21.62 41.38 12.39
N SER A 55 -22.77 40.93 12.89
CA SER A 55 -24.01 40.86 12.10
C SER A 55 -24.53 42.25 11.75
N ALA A 56 -24.49 43.21 12.69
CA ALA A 56 -24.89 44.59 12.43
C ALA A 56 -24.01 45.24 11.35
N VAL A 57 -22.68 45.06 11.43
CA VAL A 57 -21.75 45.57 10.42
C VAL A 57 -22.02 44.92 9.07
N VAL A 58 -22.12 43.58 8.99
CA VAL A 58 -22.38 42.86 7.74
C VAL A 58 -23.72 43.27 7.12
N ALA A 59 -24.77 43.47 7.92
CA ALA A 59 -26.08 43.88 7.42
C ALA A 59 -26.07 45.28 6.78
N ALA A 60 -25.19 46.18 7.24
CA ALA A 60 -25.04 47.52 6.68
C ALA A 60 -24.23 47.56 5.37
N LEU A 61 -23.54 46.47 5.01
CA LEU A 61 -22.68 46.42 3.83
C LEU A 61 -23.46 46.04 2.56
N PRO A 62 -23.15 46.67 1.40
CA PRO A 62 -23.65 46.22 0.10
C PRO A 62 -23.29 44.76 -0.18
N ALA A 63 -24.09 44.08 -1.01
CA ALA A 63 -23.85 42.68 -1.40
C ALA A 63 -22.45 42.44 -1.97
N ALA A 64 -21.99 43.31 -2.89
CA ALA A 64 -20.65 43.20 -3.49
C ALA A 64 -19.53 43.29 -2.44
N GLU A 65 -19.68 44.19 -1.47
CA GLU A 65 -18.71 44.38 -0.40
C GLU A 65 -18.66 43.19 0.55
N ARG A 66 -19.83 42.62 0.89
CA ARG A 66 -19.91 41.36 1.67
C ARG A 66 -19.18 40.21 0.98
N ARG A 67 -19.36 40.06 -0.33
CA ARG A 67 -18.69 39.01 -1.12
C ARG A 67 -17.18 39.22 -1.16
N ARG A 68 -16.71 40.46 -1.38
CA ARG A 68 -15.28 40.81 -1.34
C ARG A 68 -14.63 40.46 0.00
N LEU A 69 -15.22 40.91 1.11
CA LEU A 69 -14.70 40.64 2.45
C LEU A 69 -14.71 39.15 2.80
N ALA A 70 -15.74 38.43 2.35
CA ALA A 70 -15.84 36.99 2.53
C ALA A 70 -14.72 36.22 1.77
N LEU A 71 -14.41 36.61 0.53
CA LEU A 71 -13.30 36.05 -0.24
C LEU A 71 -11.95 36.37 0.40
N GLU A 72 -11.74 37.62 0.84
CA GLU A 72 -10.51 38.03 1.52
C GLU A 72 -10.28 37.23 2.81
N LEU A 73 -11.33 37.14 3.64
CA LEU A 73 -11.30 36.39 4.88
C LEU A 73 -11.04 34.90 4.62
N GLN A 74 -11.70 34.31 3.63
CA GLN A 74 -11.45 32.91 3.26
C GLN A 74 -10.02 32.72 2.71
N GLY A 75 -9.44 33.69 2.01
CA GLY A 75 -8.06 33.62 1.50
C GLY A 75 -6.99 33.56 2.60
N ARG A 76 -7.33 34.00 3.82
CA ARG A 76 -6.50 33.87 5.03
C ARG A 76 -6.56 32.45 5.62
N ARG A 77 -7.61 31.68 5.30
CA ARG A 77 -7.82 30.29 5.74
C ARG A 77 -7.31 29.34 4.67
N ARG A 78 -6.66 28.25 5.06
CA ARG A 78 -6.00 27.35 4.10
C ARG A 78 -6.05 25.92 4.59
N ARG A 79 -6.09 24.96 3.66
CA ARG A 79 -6.01 23.51 3.91
C ARG A 79 -6.99 22.99 4.96
N LEU A 80 -8.24 23.45 4.93
CA LEU A 80 -9.20 23.12 5.98
C LEU A 80 -8.63 23.42 7.37
N ALA A 81 -7.96 24.57 7.54
CA ALA A 81 -7.48 25.03 8.83
C ALA A 81 -7.87 26.49 9.02
N CYS A 82 -8.28 26.81 10.24
CA CYS A 82 -8.68 28.14 10.67
C CYS A 82 -8.01 28.42 12.01
N THR A 83 -7.01 29.30 11.99
CA THR A 83 -6.33 29.78 13.20
C THR A 83 -6.63 31.26 13.49
N ASP A 84 -7.42 31.92 12.64
CA ASP A 84 -7.87 33.28 12.86
C ASP A 84 -8.95 33.38 13.96
N ASP A 85 -9.01 34.56 14.58
CA ASP A 85 -10.08 34.97 15.49
C ASP A 85 -11.29 35.54 14.73
N ASP A 86 -11.27 35.52 13.38
CA ASP A 86 -12.27 36.12 12.50
C ASP A 86 -13.51 35.21 12.32
N TRP A 87 -13.67 34.22 13.20
CA TRP A 87 -14.79 33.28 13.18
C TRP A 87 -16.16 33.98 13.27
N TRP A 88 -16.30 35.02 14.10
CA TRP A 88 -17.56 35.75 14.24
C TRP A 88 -17.94 36.54 12.98
N ALA A 89 -16.95 37.14 12.32
CA ALA A 89 -17.14 37.81 11.03
C ALA A 89 -17.57 36.81 9.95
N ALA A 90 -16.88 35.67 9.85
CA ALA A 90 -17.27 34.60 8.93
C ALA A 90 -18.67 34.06 9.19
N LYS A 91 -19.06 33.90 10.47
CA LYS A 91 -20.38 33.44 10.87
C LYS A 91 -21.47 34.43 10.47
N ALA A 92 -21.24 35.73 10.68
CA ALA A 92 -22.17 36.79 10.25
C ALA A 92 -22.34 36.80 8.73
N LEU A 93 -21.23 36.70 7.98
CA LEU A 93 -21.26 36.61 6.51
C LEU A 93 -21.98 35.35 6.02
N ALA A 94 -21.73 34.19 6.65
CA ALA A 94 -22.39 32.92 6.31
C ALA A 94 -23.91 32.94 6.59
N SER A 95 -24.35 33.71 7.60
CA SER A 95 -25.77 33.80 7.97
C SER A 95 -26.55 34.83 7.16
N THR A 96 -25.87 35.57 6.27
CA THR A 96 -26.46 36.67 5.52
C THR A 96 -26.52 36.32 4.03
N HIS A 97 -27.62 36.68 3.37
CA HIS A 97 -27.73 36.51 1.91
C HIS A 97 -26.82 37.51 1.19
N CYS A 98 -25.83 37.01 0.45
CA CYS A 98 -24.81 37.84 -0.22
C CYS A 98 -25.00 37.92 -1.74
N GLY A 99 -25.95 37.15 -2.31
CA GLY A 99 -26.18 37.10 -3.76
C GLY A 99 -24.95 36.55 -4.50
N TRP A 100 -24.50 35.36 -4.10
CA TRP A 100 -23.32 34.71 -4.64
C TRP A 100 -23.50 34.27 -6.10
N SER A 101 -22.45 34.45 -6.90
CA SER A 101 -22.34 33.81 -8.21
C SER A 101 -21.63 32.45 -8.12
N PRO A 102 -21.87 31.51 -9.05
CA PRO A 102 -21.18 30.22 -9.07
C PRO A 102 -19.64 30.32 -9.06
N PRO A 103 -18.99 31.24 -9.81
CA PRO A 103 -17.53 31.41 -9.76
C PRO A 103 -17.00 31.86 -8.39
N GLU A 104 -17.72 32.75 -7.69
CA GLU A 104 -17.31 33.19 -6.34
C GLU A 104 -17.43 32.05 -5.31
N VAL A 105 -18.48 31.23 -5.41
CA VAL A 105 -18.62 30.03 -4.55
C VAL A 105 -17.54 29.00 -4.87
N ALA A 106 -17.22 28.80 -6.15
CA ALA A 106 -16.12 27.94 -6.57
C ALA A 106 -14.80 28.41 -5.94
N GLU A 107 -14.53 29.70 -5.94
CA GLU A 107 -13.34 30.28 -5.34
C GLU A 107 -13.30 30.11 -3.82
N LEU A 108 -14.42 30.34 -3.11
CA LEU A 108 -14.50 30.09 -1.66
C LEU A 108 -14.19 28.63 -1.31
N LEU A 109 -14.78 27.69 -2.06
CA LEU A 109 -14.56 26.26 -1.88
C LEU A 109 -13.11 25.88 -2.20
N ARG A 110 -12.56 26.42 -3.30
CA ARG A 110 -11.16 26.24 -3.69
C ARG A 110 -10.21 26.72 -2.60
N LEU A 111 -10.41 27.92 -2.07
CA LEU A 111 -9.60 28.47 -0.97
C LEU A 111 -9.71 27.62 0.31
N ALA A 112 -10.87 27.03 0.58
CA ALA A 112 -11.03 26.15 1.74
C ALA A 112 -10.21 24.86 1.62
N VAL A 113 -10.15 24.25 0.43
CA VAL A 113 -9.55 22.91 0.23
C VAL A 113 -8.21 22.91 -0.49
N THR A 114 -7.72 24.04 -1.01
CA THR A 114 -6.44 24.10 -1.74
C THR A 114 -5.50 25.16 -1.18
N GLU A 115 -4.19 24.93 -1.35
CA GLU A 115 -3.14 25.92 -1.13
C GLU A 115 -3.01 26.87 -2.34
N PRO A 116 -2.36 28.04 -2.20
CA PRO A 116 -2.01 28.88 -3.35
C PRO A 116 -1.09 28.19 -4.36
N SER A 117 -0.35 27.17 -3.92
CA SER A 117 0.45 26.28 -4.79
C SER A 117 -0.43 25.40 -5.70
N GLY A 118 -1.75 25.39 -5.51
CA GLY A 118 -2.69 24.50 -6.19
C GLY A 118 -2.82 23.13 -5.53
N ARG A 119 -2.06 22.84 -4.47
CA ARG A 119 -2.12 21.55 -3.79
C ARG A 119 -3.38 21.42 -2.95
N THR A 120 -4.15 20.36 -3.19
CA THR A 120 -5.33 20.00 -2.39
C THR A 120 -4.94 19.59 -0.97
N ALA A 121 -5.80 19.90 0.00
CA ALA A 121 -5.66 19.47 1.38
C ALA A 121 -5.62 17.95 1.46
N THR A 122 -4.70 17.42 2.28
CA THR A 122 -4.56 15.97 2.54
C THR A 122 -4.83 15.62 4.00
N SER A 123 -5.30 16.58 4.80
CA SER A 123 -5.59 16.37 6.21
C SER A 123 -6.68 17.31 6.72
N TRP A 124 -7.37 16.90 7.78
CA TRP A 124 -8.33 17.75 8.50
C TRP A 124 -7.60 18.63 9.53
N GLY A 125 -7.52 19.94 9.27
CA GLY A 125 -6.81 20.87 10.14
C GLY A 125 -7.61 21.34 11.35
N ARG A 126 -6.93 22.02 12.29
CA ARG A 126 -7.59 22.67 13.42
C ARG A 126 -8.54 23.77 12.91
N GLY A 127 -9.81 23.72 13.33
CA GLY A 127 -10.81 24.70 12.91
C GLY A 127 -11.33 24.52 11.48
N ALA A 128 -11.08 23.36 10.86
CA ALA A 128 -11.60 23.02 9.53
C ALA A 128 -13.10 23.27 9.35
N GLU A 129 -13.90 22.96 10.38
CA GLU A 129 -15.33 23.19 10.38
C GLU A 129 -15.69 24.67 10.21
N ARG A 130 -14.85 25.57 10.75
CA ARG A 130 -14.99 27.03 10.61
C ARG A 130 -14.54 27.48 9.22
N ALA A 131 -13.49 26.87 8.69
CA ALA A 131 -13.01 27.14 7.33
C ALA A 131 -14.03 26.75 6.25
N LEU A 132 -14.91 25.78 6.53
CA LEU A 132 -15.98 25.35 5.62
C LEU A 132 -17.31 26.09 5.82
N GLN A 133 -17.50 26.78 6.96
CA GLN A 133 -18.77 27.41 7.29
C GLN A 133 -19.25 28.39 6.21
N LEU A 134 -18.37 29.30 5.79
CA LEU A 134 -18.68 30.32 4.78
C LEU A 134 -18.87 29.72 3.38
N PRO A 135 -17.96 28.88 2.85
CA PRO A 135 -18.15 28.22 1.56
C PRO A 135 -19.45 27.39 1.46
N LEU A 136 -19.80 26.63 2.49
CA LEU A 136 -21.01 25.80 2.49
C LEU A 136 -22.28 26.63 2.57
N ALA A 137 -22.27 27.72 3.35
CA ALA A 137 -23.40 28.65 3.38
C ALA A 137 -23.58 29.38 2.05
N ALA A 138 -22.49 29.78 1.39
CA ALA A 138 -22.54 30.38 0.06
C ALA A 138 -23.09 29.42 -0.99
N LEU A 139 -22.65 28.16 -0.96
CA LEU A 139 -23.16 27.09 -1.84
C LEU A 139 -24.65 26.82 -1.63
N ALA A 140 -25.15 26.89 -0.39
CA ALA A 140 -26.56 26.71 -0.07
C ALA A 140 -27.46 27.84 -0.62
N GLN A 141 -26.91 29.02 -0.91
CA GLN A 141 -27.64 30.13 -1.54
C GLN A 141 -27.79 29.96 -3.06
N LEU A 142 -27.00 29.09 -3.69
CA LEU A 142 -27.12 28.84 -5.12
C LEU A 142 -28.34 27.95 -5.44
N PRO A 143 -28.98 28.13 -6.61
CA PRO A 143 -29.92 27.16 -7.18
C PRO A 143 -29.33 25.75 -7.29
N ALA A 144 -30.15 24.70 -7.20
CA ALA A 144 -29.68 23.31 -7.12
C ALA A 144 -28.91 22.85 -8.37
N ASP A 145 -29.34 23.29 -9.56
CA ASP A 145 -28.70 23.04 -10.85
C ASP A 145 -27.29 23.67 -10.95
N ALA A 146 -27.08 24.81 -10.30
CA ALA A 146 -25.77 25.48 -10.26
C ALA A 146 -24.74 24.81 -9.31
N ARG A 147 -25.17 23.90 -8.42
CA ARG A 147 -24.29 23.29 -7.41
C ARG A 147 -23.45 22.15 -7.94
N GLY A 148 -23.93 21.44 -8.97
CA GLY A 148 -23.31 20.19 -9.46
C GLY A 148 -21.79 20.30 -9.74
N PRO A 149 -21.33 21.29 -10.52
CA PRO A 149 -19.91 21.50 -10.80
C PRO A 149 -19.05 21.85 -9.57
N LEU A 150 -19.68 22.25 -8.46
CA LEU A 150 -19.01 22.74 -7.25
C LEU A 150 -18.89 21.66 -6.16
N LEU A 151 -19.34 20.43 -6.42
CA LEU A 151 -19.36 19.37 -5.41
C LEU A 151 -18.00 18.67 -5.19
N ASP A 152 -17.03 18.83 -6.08
CA ASP A 152 -15.72 18.16 -5.94
C ASP A 152 -14.92 18.65 -4.71
N PRO A 153 -14.82 19.96 -4.42
CA PRO A 153 -14.29 20.45 -3.14
C PRO A 153 -15.06 19.92 -1.92
N VAL A 154 -16.39 19.80 -2.02
CA VAL A 154 -17.24 19.30 -0.93
C VAL A 154 -16.95 17.82 -0.65
N ARG A 155 -16.84 17.01 -1.71
CA ARG A 155 -16.41 15.60 -1.66
C ARG A 155 -15.02 15.46 -1.06
N THR A 156 -14.09 16.33 -1.44
CA THR A 156 -12.74 16.37 -0.88
C THR A 156 -12.78 16.59 0.64
N ALA A 157 -13.52 17.59 1.09
CA ALA A 157 -13.69 17.86 2.51
C ALA A 157 -14.32 16.68 3.25
N LEU A 158 -15.37 16.06 2.68
CA LEU A 158 -16.04 14.91 3.28
C LEU A 158 -15.08 13.70 3.39
N THR A 159 -14.28 13.43 2.36
CA THR A 159 -13.24 12.38 2.39
C THR A 159 -12.26 12.60 3.55
N LEU A 160 -11.80 13.84 3.76
CA LEU A 160 -10.87 14.17 4.84
C LEU A 160 -11.53 14.10 6.22
N THR A 161 -12.82 14.44 6.34
CA THR A 161 -13.58 14.20 7.59
C THR A 161 -13.69 12.73 7.95
N ALA A 162 -13.43 11.78 7.06
CA ALA A 162 -13.45 10.36 7.39
C ALA A 162 -12.03 9.78 7.58
N ALA A 163 -11.00 10.45 7.08
CA ALA A 163 -9.59 10.08 7.21
C ALA A 163 -8.98 10.42 8.59
N HIS A 164 -9.44 11.51 9.22
CA HIS A 164 -8.79 12.03 10.43
C HIS A 164 -8.91 11.09 11.65
N HIS A 165 -7.80 10.91 12.36
CA HIS A 165 -7.73 10.13 13.61
C HIS A 165 -8.30 10.95 14.77
N GLY A 166 -9.47 10.58 15.30
CA GLY A 166 -9.85 11.03 16.63
C GLY A 166 -9.02 10.24 17.64
N THR A 167 -8.35 10.90 18.58
CA THR A 167 -7.64 10.27 19.73
C THR A 167 -8.61 9.59 20.72
N GLY A 168 -9.67 8.96 20.20
CA GLY A 168 -10.81 8.45 20.97
C GLY A 168 -11.85 9.52 21.35
N MET A 169 -11.48 10.80 21.36
CA MET A 169 -12.45 11.87 21.65
C MET A 169 -13.21 12.27 20.40
N ALA A 170 -14.55 12.16 20.46
CA ALA A 170 -15.43 12.76 19.49
C ALA A 170 -15.12 14.26 19.37
N HIS A 171 -15.01 14.77 18.14
CA HIS A 171 -14.82 16.19 17.89
C HIS A 171 -16.14 16.75 17.37
N PRO A 172 -17.01 17.34 18.21
CA PRO A 172 -18.38 17.70 17.83
C PRO A 172 -18.44 18.61 16.60
N GLY A 173 -17.44 19.49 16.44
CA GLY A 173 -17.32 20.35 15.24
C GLY A 173 -17.14 19.57 13.93
N ARG A 174 -16.41 18.44 13.96
CA ARG A 174 -16.20 17.59 12.79
C ARG A 174 -17.47 16.86 12.40
N GLU A 175 -18.16 16.28 13.37
CA GLU A 175 -19.44 15.58 13.13
C GLU A 175 -20.49 16.53 12.52
N ARG A 176 -20.62 17.75 13.07
CA ARG A 176 -21.47 18.80 12.47
C ARG A 176 -21.06 19.14 11.04
N ALA A 177 -19.75 19.28 10.78
CA ALA A 177 -19.26 19.53 9.43
C ALA A 177 -19.59 18.35 8.48
N THR A 178 -19.43 17.11 8.92
CA THR A 178 -19.80 15.92 8.16
C THR A 178 -21.29 15.89 7.83
N ILE A 179 -22.16 16.20 8.79
CA ILE A 179 -23.62 16.28 8.57
C ILE A 179 -23.95 17.33 7.51
N ARG A 180 -23.34 18.52 7.58
CA ARG A 180 -23.55 19.59 6.60
C ARG A 180 -23.05 19.22 5.20
N LEU A 181 -21.85 18.64 5.12
CA LEU A 181 -21.28 18.18 3.85
C LEU A 181 -22.19 17.14 3.19
N ARG A 182 -22.72 16.18 3.97
CA ARG A 182 -23.68 15.19 3.48
C ARG A 182 -25.01 15.82 3.05
N ALA A 183 -25.54 16.76 3.82
CA ALA A 183 -26.78 17.47 3.46
C ALA A 183 -26.65 18.23 2.13
N VAL A 184 -25.48 18.83 1.87
CA VAL A 184 -25.18 19.52 0.60
C VAL A 184 -25.04 18.53 -0.56
N LEU A 185 -24.42 17.36 -0.33
CA LEU A 185 -24.23 16.34 -1.36
C LEU A 185 -25.51 15.55 -1.69
N GLY A 186 -26.50 15.56 -0.81
CA GLY A 186 -27.74 14.81 -0.98
C GLY A 186 -27.53 13.30 -0.87
N ALA A 187 -28.20 12.53 -1.73
CA ALA A 187 -28.07 11.07 -1.81
C ALA A 187 -26.71 10.66 -2.41
N HIS A 188 -25.64 10.78 -1.63
CA HIS A 188 -24.31 10.28 -1.98
C HIS A 188 -24.02 8.95 -1.29
N PRO A 189 -23.28 8.03 -1.93
CA PRO A 189 -22.91 6.76 -1.32
C PRO A 189 -22.08 6.97 -0.05
N ASP A 190 -22.44 6.24 1.01
CA ASP A 190 -21.70 6.28 2.26
C ASP A 190 -20.42 5.42 2.19
N LEU A 191 -19.32 6.07 1.81
CA LEU A 191 -18.01 5.45 1.73
C LEU A 191 -17.50 4.91 3.08
N THR A 192 -18.09 5.29 4.22
CA THR A 192 -17.64 4.78 5.54
C THR A 192 -17.88 3.29 5.71
N THR A 193 -18.86 2.73 4.99
CA THR A 193 -19.14 1.28 4.98
C THR A 193 -18.18 0.49 4.09
N LEU A 194 -17.68 1.13 3.02
CA LEU A 194 -16.77 0.53 2.04
C LEU A 194 -15.30 0.67 2.49
N LEU A 195 -14.98 1.79 3.12
CA LEU A 195 -13.67 2.16 3.65
C LEU A 195 -13.88 2.54 5.12
N PRO A 196 -13.66 1.69 6.12
CA PRO A 196 -13.92 2.06 7.51
C PRO A 196 -13.12 3.29 7.97
N PRO A 197 -13.68 4.20 8.79
CA PRO A 197 -12.91 5.28 9.40
C PRO A 197 -11.91 4.70 10.41
N GLY A 198 -10.73 5.33 10.54
CA GLY A 198 -9.68 4.87 11.45
C GLY A 198 -8.86 3.66 10.97
N ASP A 199 -9.24 3.03 9.87
CA ASP A 199 -8.44 1.99 9.24
C ASP A 199 -7.27 2.61 8.44
N PRO A 200 -6.03 2.11 8.59
CA PRO A 200 -4.85 2.70 7.98
C PRO A 200 -4.89 2.67 6.44
N TYR A 201 -5.37 1.57 5.86
CA TYR A 201 -5.55 1.44 4.42
C TYR A 201 -6.64 2.38 3.90
N ALA A 202 -7.81 2.35 4.53
CA ALA A 202 -8.94 3.20 4.17
C ALA A 202 -8.58 4.68 4.24
N THR A 203 -7.77 5.08 5.22
CA THR A 203 -7.27 6.45 5.36
C THR A 203 -6.29 6.80 4.22
N ALA A 204 -5.36 5.90 3.88
CA ALA A 204 -4.46 6.09 2.75
C ALA A 204 -5.23 6.23 1.42
N ALA A 205 -6.25 5.39 1.20
CA ALA A 205 -7.08 5.42 0.00
C ALA A 205 -7.84 6.76 -0.11
N ARG A 206 -8.39 7.25 1.00
CA ARG A 206 -9.03 8.58 1.10
C ARG A 206 -8.07 9.72 0.76
N CYS A 207 -6.88 9.71 1.36
CA CYS A 207 -5.86 10.70 1.08
C CYS A 207 -5.39 10.68 -0.39
N GLY A 208 -5.18 9.49 -0.96
CA GLY A 208 -4.65 9.33 -2.31
C GLY A 208 -5.65 9.61 -3.43
N LEU A 209 -6.92 9.26 -3.26
CA LEU A 209 -7.95 9.44 -4.29
C LEU A 209 -8.80 10.70 -4.10
N GLY A 210 -8.91 11.23 -2.88
CA GLY A 210 -9.65 12.45 -2.58
C GLY A 210 -11.10 12.39 -3.06
N PRO A 211 -11.56 13.32 -3.92
CA PRO A 211 -12.93 13.35 -4.41
C PRO A 211 -13.24 12.24 -5.42
N ARG A 212 -12.23 11.65 -6.08
CA ARG A 212 -12.44 10.57 -7.07
C ARG A 212 -13.03 9.30 -6.46
N LEU A 213 -12.99 9.14 -5.13
CA LEU A 213 -13.69 8.04 -4.46
C LEU A 213 -15.21 8.07 -4.64
N TYR A 214 -15.77 9.24 -4.97
CA TYR A 214 -17.21 9.40 -5.23
C TYR A 214 -17.57 9.26 -6.70
N ASP A 215 -16.60 9.01 -7.59
CA ASP A 215 -16.91 8.69 -8.98
C ASP A 215 -17.77 7.42 -8.99
N PRO A 216 -18.92 7.38 -9.70
CA PRO A 216 -19.85 6.24 -9.64
C PRO A 216 -19.16 4.90 -9.94
N GLY A 217 -18.23 4.91 -10.91
CA GLY A 217 -17.41 3.75 -11.24
C GLY A 217 -16.51 3.25 -10.10
N VAL A 218 -15.92 4.16 -9.33
CA VAL A 218 -15.04 3.81 -8.21
C VAL A 218 -15.86 3.26 -7.04
N VAL A 219 -17.02 3.88 -6.76
CA VAL A 219 -17.96 3.41 -5.73
C VAL A 219 -18.46 2.00 -6.04
N GLU A 220 -18.88 1.77 -7.28
CA GLU A 220 -19.33 0.46 -7.75
C GLU A 220 -18.23 -0.60 -7.62
N LEU A 221 -17.00 -0.27 -8.05
CA LEU A 221 -15.86 -1.18 -7.91
C LEU A 221 -15.59 -1.53 -6.44
N LEU A 222 -15.59 -0.54 -5.55
CA LEU A 222 -15.42 -0.79 -4.11
C LEU A 222 -16.53 -1.69 -3.56
N ARG A 223 -17.79 -1.49 -3.96
CA ARG A 223 -18.91 -2.32 -3.52
C ARG A 223 -18.78 -3.76 -4.02
N LEU A 224 -18.45 -3.97 -5.30
CA LEU A 224 -18.18 -5.29 -5.87
C LEU A 224 -17.03 -5.98 -5.11
N CYS A 225 -15.96 -5.25 -4.80
CA CYS A 225 -14.81 -5.78 -4.09
C CYS A 225 -15.04 -6.02 -2.58
N ARG A 226 -16.17 -5.59 -2.01
CA ARG A 226 -16.56 -5.92 -0.63
C ARG A 226 -17.32 -7.26 -0.52
N GLN A 227 -17.82 -7.79 -1.64
CA GLN A 227 -18.61 -9.03 -1.68
C GLN A 227 -17.81 -10.34 -1.50
N PRO A 228 -16.64 -10.55 -2.15
CA PRO A 228 -15.99 -11.85 -2.09
C PRO A 228 -15.35 -12.07 -0.73
N LEU A 229 -15.56 -13.27 -0.19
CA LEU A 229 -14.99 -13.71 1.08
C LEU A 229 -13.79 -14.64 0.90
N ASP A 230 -13.70 -15.29 -0.27
CA ASP A 230 -12.70 -16.30 -0.57
C ASP A 230 -11.46 -15.72 -1.24
N VAL A 231 -10.33 -16.42 -1.03
CA VAL A 231 -9.05 -16.10 -1.67
C VAL A 231 -9.13 -16.15 -3.19
N ARG A 232 -9.99 -17.03 -3.72
CA ARG A 232 -10.27 -17.22 -5.14
C ARG A 232 -11.76 -16.96 -5.38
N PRO A 233 -12.15 -15.75 -5.82
CA PRO A 233 -13.55 -15.43 -6.08
C PRO A 233 -14.17 -16.34 -7.14
N GLY A 234 -15.49 -16.52 -7.08
CA GLY A 234 -16.25 -17.28 -8.08
C GLY A 234 -16.32 -16.59 -9.44
N TYR A 235 -16.56 -17.36 -10.51
CA TYR A 235 -16.52 -16.87 -11.90
C TYR A 235 -17.52 -15.77 -12.22
N ARG A 236 -18.73 -15.84 -11.65
CA ARG A 236 -19.74 -14.80 -11.82
C ARG A 236 -19.23 -13.44 -11.34
N TRP A 237 -18.53 -13.42 -10.20
CA TRP A 237 -17.93 -12.21 -9.66
C TRP A 237 -16.82 -11.69 -10.57
N LEU A 238 -15.93 -12.57 -11.03
CA LEU A 238 -14.84 -12.19 -11.96
C LEU A 238 -15.37 -11.55 -13.25
N GLY A 239 -16.40 -12.14 -13.85
CA GLY A 239 -17.08 -11.59 -15.03
C GLY A 239 -17.68 -10.22 -14.77
N THR A 240 -18.41 -10.07 -13.66
CA THR A 240 -19.03 -8.79 -13.26
C THR A 240 -17.99 -7.68 -13.05
N VAL A 241 -16.87 -7.99 -12.38
CA VAL A 241 -15.80 -7.01 -12.14
C VAL A 241 -15.08 -6.63 -13.43
N ARG A 242 -14.82 -7.60 -14.32
CA ARG A 242 -14.24 -7.32 -15.64
C ARG A 242 -15.13 -6.38 -16.43
N GLU A 243 -16.40 -6.73 -16.59
CA GLU A 243 -17.37 -5.94 -17.34
C GLU A 243 -17.42 -4.50 -16.80
N HIS A 244 -17.46 -4.34 -15.48
CA HIS A 244 -17.45 -3.03 -14.84
C HIS A 244 -16.16 -2.24 -15.13
N LEU A 245 -14.99 -2.89 -15.08
CA LEU A 245 -13.70 -2.24 -15.38
C LEU A 245 -13.56 -1.84 -16.86
N GLU A 246 -14.17 -2.60 -17.77
CA GLU A 246 -14.21 -2.30 -19.21
C GLU A 246 -15.15 -1.12 -19.52
N GLN A 247 -16.32 -1.09 -18.88
CA GLN A 247 -17.32 -0.03 -19.05
C GLN A 247 -16.93 1.28 -18.34
N SER A 248 -16.20 1.19 -17.21
CA SER A 248 -15.91 2.33 -16.34
C SER A 248 -14.44 2.78 -16.37
N LYS A 249 -14.14 3.82 -17.16
CA LYS A 249 -12.81 4.44 -17.23
C LYS A 249 -12.34 5.00 -15.88
N THR A 250 -13.23 5.50 -15.02
CA THR A 250 -12.88 6.05 -13.70
C THR A 250 -12.46 4.93 -12.74
N ALA A 251 -13.18 3.81 -12.72
CA ALA A 251 -12.81 2.62 -11.94
C ALA A 251 -11.42 2.10 -12.34
N ALA A 252 -11.21 1.90 -13.64
CA ALA A 252 -9.93 1.41 -14.18
C ALA A 252 -8.74 2.35 -13.89
N ARG A 253 -8.97 3.68 -13.87
CA ARG A 253 -7.95 4.68 -13.54
C ARG A 253 -7.67 4.79 -12.04
N ALA A 254 -8.66 4.51 -11.19
CA ALA A 254 -8.54 4.56 -9.74
C ALA A 254 -7.78 3.35 -9.16
N LEU A 255 -7.87 2.20 -9.82
CA LEU A 255 -7.34 0.93 -9.34
C LEU A 255 -5.84 0.97 -8.91
N PRO A 256 -4.91 1.57 -9.67
CA PRO A 256 -3.53 1.68 -9.21
C PRO A 256 -3.36 2.52 -7.94
N ALA A 257 -4.17 3.58 -7.76
CA ALA A 257 -4.11 4.40 -6.54
C ALA A 257 -4.69 3.66 -5.33
N LEU A 258 -5.76 2.87 -5.53
CA LEU A 258 -6.33 2.01 -4.50
C LEU A 258 -5.34 0.93 -4.04
N LEU A 259 -4.52 0.37 -4.93
CA LEU A 259 -3.46 -0.58 -4.58
C LEU A 259 -2.24 0.12 -3.96
N ALA A 260 -1.86 1.28 -4.49
CA ALA A 260 -0.77 2.08 -3.92
C ALA A 260 -1.04 2.46 -2.46
N ALA A 261 -2.30 2.72 -2.10
CA ALA A 261 -2.74 3.00 -0.74
C ALA A 261 -2.53 1.84 0.24
N ALA A 262 -2.31 0.61 -0.23
CA ALA A 262 -1.91 -0.50 0.63
C ALA A 262 -0.49 -0.32 1.20
N ARG A 263 0.32 0.53 0.58
CA ARG A 263 1.68 0.83 1.04
C ARG A 263 1.68 2.14 1.82
N PRO A 264 2.33 2.19 2.99
CA PRO A 264 2.56 3.45 3.66
C PRO A 264 3.45 4.33 2.78
N ARG A 265 2.90 5.49 2.39
CA ARG A 265 3.68 6.63 1.88
C ARG A 265 3.59 7.73 2.92
N PRO A 266 4.52 7.75 3.90
CA PRO A 266 4.46 8.68 5.02
C PRO A 266 4.42 10.15 4.59
N ASP A 267 5.01 10.44 3.43
CA ASP A 267 5.27 11.81 2.99
C ASP A 267 4.02 12.56 2.49
N ASP A 268 2.98 11.84 2.05
CA ASP A 268 1.86 12.46 1.32
C ASP A 268 0.65 12.85 2.21
N CYS A 269 0.46 12.21 3.37
CA CYS A 269 -0.73 12.41 4.21
C CYS A 269 -0.39 12.33 5.72
N PRO A 270 -0.45 13.47 6.45
CA PRO A 270 -0.21 13.51 7.90
C PRO A 270 -1.14 12.59 8.70
N ASP A 271 -2.40 12.48 8.31
CA ASP A 271 -3.37 11.60 8.98
C ASP A 271 -2.96 10.13 8.82
N HIS A 272 -2.49 9.72 7.63
CA HIS A 272 -2.00 8.36 7.39
C HIS A 272 -0.78 8.02 8.25
N ARG A 273 0.14 8.97 8.49
CA ARG A 273 1.26 8.79 9.43
C ARG A 273 0.81 8.54 10.87
N ALA A 274 -0.35 9.07 11.27
CA ALA A 274 -0.90 8.80 12.59
C ALA A 274 -1.53 7.39 12.69
N HIS A 275 -1.95 6.82 11.56
CA HIS A 275 -2.50 5.46 11.47
C HIS A 275 -1.43 4.43 11.14
N LEU A 276 -0.44 4.27 12.02
CA LEU A 276 0.47 3.13 11.95
C LEU A 276 -0.26 1.90 12.50
N GLY A 277 -0.43 0.87 11.68
CA GLY A 277 -1.09 -0.36 12.11
C GLY A 277 -1.43 -1.29 10.95
N THR A 278 -1.90 -2.48 11.30
CA THR A 278 -2.44 -3.44 10.35
C THR A 278 -3.82 -3.00 9.89
N PRO A 279 -4.13 -3.02 8.58
CA PRO A 279 -5.50 -2.89 8.11
C PRO A 279 -6.42 -3.90 8.78
N ASN A 280 -7.66 -3.50 9.06
CA ASN A 280 -8.67 -4.39 9.59
C ASN A 280 -9.06 -5.46 8.56
N GLU A 281 -9.72 -6.52 9.03
CA GLU A 281 -10.10 -7.65 8.19
C GLU A 281 -10.93 -7.24 6.96
N ALA A 282 -11.84 -6.28 7.12
CA ALA A 282 -12.67 -5.76 6.03
C ALA A 282 -11.83 -5.13 4.91
N SER A 283 -10.80 -4.35 5.27
CA SER A 283 -9.84 -3.74 4.35
C SER A 283 -8.91 -4.77 3.72
N VAL A 284 -8.46 -5.79 4.47
CA VAL A 284 -7.63 -6.88 3.92
C VAL A 284 -8.39 -7.69 2.87
N ARG A 285 -9.67 -8.00 3.10
CA ARG A 285 -10.53 -8.68 2.11
C ARG A 285 -10.77 -7.81 0.87
N LEU A 286 -11.06 -6.53 1.07
CA LEU A 286 -11.19 -5.55 -0.02
C LEU A 286 -9.91 -5.50 -0.87
N LEU A 287 -8.74 -5.47 -0.24
CA LEU A 287 -7.44 -5.52 -0.93
C LEU A 287 -7.24 -6.82 -1.72
N GLY A 288 -7.65 -7.96 -1.15
CA GLY A 288 -7.63 -9.25 -1.85
C GLY A 288 -8.46 -9.23 -3.14
N ALA A 289 -9.67 -8.67 -3.08
CA ALA A 289 -10.54 -8.49 -4.25
C ALA A 289 -9.95 -7.49 -5.26
N LEU A 290 -9.36 -6.39 -4.80
CA LEU A 290 -8.68 -5.41 -5.67
C LEU A 290 -7.47 -6.02 -6.40
N ALA A 291 -6.81 -7.03 -5.82
CA ALA A 291 -5.74 -7.76 -6.51
C ALA A 291 -6.27 -8.52 -7.73
N TRP A 292 -7.40 -9.22 -7.59
CA TRP A 292 -8.08 -9.86 -8.72
C TRP A 292 -8.55 -8.84 -9.76
N ALA A 293 -9.11 -7.71 -9.31
CA ALA A 293 -9.49 -6.61 -10.20
C ALA A 293 -8.28 -6.07 -11.01
N ALA A 294 -7.09 -5.97 -10.39
CA ALA A 294 -5.86 -5.57 -11.09
C ALA A 294 -5.50 -6.53 -12.21
N CYS A 295 -5.52 -7.83 -11.93
CA CYS A 295 -5.24 -8.86 -12.92
C CYS A 295 -6.27 -8.88 -14.05
N LEU A 296 -7.57 -8.78 -13.73
CA LEU A 296 -8.66 -8.69 -14.72
C LEU A 296 -8.56 -7.45 -15.60
N SER A 297 -8.04 -6.34 -15.07
CA SER A 297 -7.87 -5.11 -15.85
C SER A 297 -6.74 -5.19 -16.87
N GLY A 298 -5.76 -6.09 -16.65
CA GLY A 298 -4.53 -6.19 -17.44
C GLY A 298 -3.68 -4.91 -17.49
N ARG A 299 -3.95 -3.90 -16.65
CA ARG A 299 -3.28 -2.59 -16.72
C ARG A 299 -1.92 -2.66 -16.06
N HIS A 300 -0.88 -2.32 -16.82
CA HIS A 300 0.52 -2.30 -16.36
C HIS A 300 0.71 -1.65 -14.98
N LYS A 301 0.23 -0.40 -14.80
CA LYS A 301 0.39 0.33 -13.53
C LYS A 301 -0.31 -0.35 -12.35
N ALA A 302 -1.46 -1.00 -12.57
CA ALA A 302 -2.17 -1.72 -11.51
C ALA A 302 -1.40 -2.97 -11.07
N LEU A 303 -0.83 -3.72 -12.02
CA LEU A 303 0.01 -4.89 -11.73
C LEU A 303 1.28 -4.52 -10.96
N VAL A 304 1.96 -3.43 -11.37
CA VAL A 304 3.15 -2.93 -10.66
C VAL A 304 2.82 -2.51 -9.22
N GLU A 305 1.72 -1.78 -9.02
CA GLU A 305 1.29 -1.37 -7.68
C GLU A 305 0.85 -2.57 -6.82
N LEU A 306 0.20 -3.59 -7.42
CA LEU A 306 -0.11 -4.85 -6.75
C LEU A 306 1.15 -5.57 -6.28
N GLY A 307 2.12 -5.79 -7.17
CA GLY A 307 3.38 -6.45 -6.82
C GLY A 307 4.15 -5.68 -5.73
N ALA A 308 4.18 -4.35 -5.82
CA ALA A 308 4.79 -3.52 -4.79
C ALA A 308 4.06 -3.63 -3.43
N ALA A 309 2.72 -3.63 -3.43
CA ALA A 309 1.92 -3.79 -2.22
C ALA A 309 2.12 -5.16 -1.56
N LEU A 310 2.15 -6.23 -2.36
CA LEU A 310 2.40 -7.59 -1.87
C LEU A 310 3.80 -7.72 -1.25
N ARG A 311 4.84 -7.17 -1.89
CA ARG A 311 6.21 -7.15 -1.33
C ARG A 311 6.30 -6.38 -0.02
N HIS A 312 5.57 -5.27 0.09
CA HIS A 312 5.56 -4.47 1.31
C HIS A 312 5.00 -5.25 2.51
N HIS A 313 3.99 -6.09 2.29
CA HIS A 313 3.29 -6.84 3.34
C HIS A 313 3.78 -8.28 3.51
N GLY A 314 4.91 -8.68 2.90
CA GLY A 314 5.30 -10.07 2.61
C GLY A 314 5.12 -11.14 3.71
N ASP A 315 5.14 -10.76 4.99
CA ASP A 315 4.78 -11.62 6.12
C ASP A 315 3.99 -10.89 7.24
N ALA A 316 3.43 -9.72 6.96
CA ALA A 316 2.72 -8.92 7.96
C ALA A 316 1.52 -9.70 8.54
N ASP A 317 1.51 -9.85 9.87
CA ASP A 317 0.39 -10.46 10.60
C ASP A 317 -0.92 -9.72 10.26
N GLY A 318 -1.97 -10.49 9.96
CA GLY A 318 -3.27 -9.97 9.54
C GLY A 318 -3.44 -9.75 8.03
N MET A 319 -2.37 -9.74 7.23
CA MET A 319 -2.45 -9.53 5.76
C MET A 319 -2.60 -10.82 4.95
N SER A 320 -2.74 -11.97 5.61
CA SER A 320 -2.68 -13.30 4.97
C SER A 320 -3.69 -13.49 3.83
N HIS A 321 -4.91 -12.96 3.97
CA HIS A 321 -5.91 -13.04 2.91
C HIS A 321 -5.48 -12.23 1.68
N PHE A 322 -5.07 -10.97 1.85
CA PHE A 322 -4.57 -10.14 0.73
C PHE A 322 -3.38 -10.80 0.02
N LEU A 323 -2.39 -11.30 0.77
CA LEU A 323 -1.22 -11.96 0.20
C LEU A 323 -1.60 -13.19 -0.62
N ARG A 324 -2.43 -14.08 -0.06
CA ARG A 324 -2.88 -15.30 -0.77
C ARG A 324 -3.70 -14.95 -2.02
N SER A 325 -4.60 -13.99 -1.93
CA SER A 325 -5.44 -13.56 -3.06
C SER A 325 -4.60 -12.93 -4.17
N GLY A 326 -3.66 -12.05 -3.82
CA GLY A 326 -2.78 -11.42 -4.80
C GLY A 326 -1.81 -12.38 -5.48
N LEU A 327 -1.24 -13.33 -4.72
CA LEU A 327 -0.41 -14.39 -5.30
C LEU A 327 -1.22 -15.30 -6.23
N ALA A 328 -2.45 -15.66 -5.85
CA ALA A 328 -3.33 -16.47 -6.70
C ALA A 328 -3.75 -15.72 -7.98
N ALA A 329 -4.08 -14.43 -7.88
CA ALA A 329 -4.45 -13.60 -9.01
C ALA A 329 -3.29 -13.43 -10.00
N LEU A 330 -2.08 -13.10 -9.50
CA LEU A 330 -0.87 -12.99 -10.32
C LEU A 330 -0.48 -14.33 -10.95
N GLY A 331 -0.57 -15.45 -10.21
CA GLY A 331 -0.31 -16.78 -10.75
C GLY A 331 -1.29 -17.18 -11.85
N ALA A 332 -2.58 -16.85 -11.69
CA ALA A 332 -3.60 -17.11 -12.70
C ALA A 332 -3.35 -16.32 -13.99
N LEU A 333 -2.97 -15.04 -13.89
CA LEU A 333 -2.63 -14.20 -15.03
C LEU A 333 -1.27 -14.56 -15.66
N GLY A 334 -0.27 -14.90 -14.85
CA GLY A 334 1.07 -15.30 -15.26
C GLY A 334 1.16 -16.70 -15.84
N GLY A 335 0.06 -17.46 -15.84
CA GLY A 335 -0.03 -18.77 -16.49
C GLY A 335 0.51 -19.94 -15.66
N GLU A 336 0.59 -19.82 -14.34
CA GLU A 336 1.08 -20.91 -13.49
C GLU A 336 0.18 -22.15 -13.51
N PRO A 337 0.77 -23.36 -13.46
CA PRO A 337 0.01 -24.60 -13.32
C PRO A 337 -0.81 -24.61 -12.01
N GLY A 338 -1.93 -25.34 -11.98
CA GLY A 338 -2.79 -25.45 -10.80
C GLY A 338 -3.75 -24.27 -10.55
N THR A 339 -3.73 -23.25 -11.40
CA THR A 339 -4.72 -22.15 -11.41
C THR A 339 -5.92 -22.44 -12.34
N GLY A 340 -5.82 -23.50 -13.14
CA GLY A 340 -6.91 -24.17 -13.87
C GLY A 340 -7.92 -23.23 -14.52
N GLU A 341 -9.11 -23.17 -13.91
CA GLU A 341 -10.28 -22.47 -14.42
C GLU A 341 -10.22 -20.94 -14.23
N HIS A 342 -9.59 -20.43 -13.17
CA HIS A 342 -9.37 -18.99 -12.98
C HIS A 342 -8.49 -18.39 -14.06
N ARG A 343 -7.49 -19.16 -14.54
CA ARG A 343 -6.67 -18.77 -15.70
C ARG A 343 -7.52 -18.58 -16.95
N ARG A 344 -8.47 -19.48 -17.24
CA ARG A 344 -9.34 -19.35 -18.42
C ARG A 344 -10.14 -18.06 -18.37
N VAL A 345 -10.69 -17.73 -17.20
CA VAL A 345 -11.44 -16.48 -17.05
C VAL A 345 -10.52 -15.28 -17.24
N ILE A 346 -9.33 -15.25 -16.63
CA ILE A 346 -8.40 -14.10 -16.70
C ILE A 346 -7.65 -13.99 -18.04
N SER A 347 -7.57 -15.06 -18.81
CA SER A 347 -6.89 -15.09 -20.11
C SER A 347 -7.49 -14.10 -21.12
N GLY A 348 -6.74 -13.85 -22.21
CA GLY A 348 -7.12 -12.89 -23.25
C GLY A 348 -6.39 -11.55 -23.16
N HIS A 349 -5.48 -11.39 -22.20
CA HIS A 349 -4.56 -10.25 -22.17
C HIS A 349 -3.36 -10.46 -23.10
N PRO A 350 -2.70 -9.37 -23.56
CA PRO A 350 -1.47 -9.48 -24.35
C PRO A 350 -0.36 -10.22 -23.57
N ALA A 351 0.51 -10.96 -24.28
CA ALA A 351 1.62 -11.72 -23.67
C ALA A 351 2.58 -10.85 -22.83
N GLN A 352 2.68 -9.55 -23.09
CA GLN A 352 3.44 -8.62 -22.25
C GLN A 352 2.81 -8.45 -20.85
N THR A 353 1.48 -8.46 -20.75
CA THR A 353 0.75 -8.37 -19.48
C THR A 353 0.92 -9.65 -18.67
N GLU A 354 0.87 -10.82 -19.32
CA GLU A 354 1.13 -12.11 -18.67
C GLU A 354 2.56 -12.18 -18.13
N ARG A 355 3.56 -11.77 -18.94
CA ARG A 355 4.96 -11.68 -18.51
C ARG A 355 5.13 -10.73 -17.32
N LEU A 356 4.53 -9.55 -17.36
CA LEU A 356 4.59 -8.61 -16.24
C LEU A 356 3.98 -9.20 -14.96
N ALA A 357 2.87 -9.94 -15.08
CA ALA A 357 2.26 -10.60 -13.94
C ALA A 357 3.18 -11.67 -13.34
N ALA A 358 3.82 -12.49 -14.19
CA ALA A 358 4.83 -13.45 -13.77
C ALA A 358 6.04 -12.75 -13.11
N GLU A 359 6.58 -11.69 -13.69
CA GLU A 359 7.66 -10.89 -13.11
C GLU A 359 7.30 -10.32 -11.73
N GLN A 360 6.06 -9.81 -11.57
CA GLN A 360 5.62 -9.33 -10.26
C GLN A 360 5.43 -10.47 -9.27
N LEU A 361 4.94 -11.63 -9.71
CA LEU A 361 4.81 -12.81 -8.88
C LEU A 361 6.17 -13.30 -8.39
N ASP A 362 7.14 -13.39 -9.30
CA ASP A 362 8.51 -13.77 -9.00
C ASP A 362 9.18 -12.76 -8.08
N ALA A 363 8.95 -11.46 -8.26
CA ALA A 363 9.46 -10.44 -7.36
C ALA A 363 8.84 -10.53 -5.94
N VAL A 364 7.58 -10.95 -5.81
CA VAL A 364 6.93 -11.18 -4.50
C VAL A 364 7.41 -12.48 -3.86
N ARG A 365 7.62 -13.52 -4.67
CA ARG A 365 8.16 -14.83 -4.26
C ARG A 365 9.67 -14.84 -4.19
N GLY A 366 10.33 -13.75 -4.55
CA GLY A 366 11.78 -13.64 -4.56
C GLY A 366 12.34 -13.85 -3.17
N PHE A 367 13.51 -14.47 -3.12
CA PHE A 367 14.25 -14.54 -1.87
C PHE A 367 14.59 -13.12 -1.39
N PRO A 368 14.48 -12.83 -0.09
CA PRO A 368 14.79 -11.51 0.45
C PRO A 368 16.22 -11.08 0.07
N ALA A 369 16.44 -9.80 -0.25
CA ALA A 369 17.76 -9.30 -0.61
C ALA A 369 18.82 -9.54 0.49
N GLY A 370 20.10 -9.58 0.12
CA GLY A 370 21.21 -9.75 1.07
C GLY A 370 21.68 -11.20 1.26
N TRP A 371 21.23 -12.13 0.43
CA TRP A 371 21.92 -13.41 0.30
C TRP A 371 23.32 -13.19 -0.24
N ASP A 372 24.32 -13.74 0.44
CA ASP A 372 25.57 -14.06 -0.22
C ASP A 372 25.47 -15.43 -0.93
N SER A 373 26.56 -15.92 -1.51
CA SER A 373 26.60 -17.21 -2.22
C SER A 373 26.21 -18.44 -1.39
N THR A 374 25.96 -18.29 -0.07
CA THR A 374 25.68 -19.42 0.83
C THR A 374 24.60 -19.18 1.88
N ALA A 375 24.31 -17.93 2.23
CA ALA A 375 23.46 -17.60 3.36
C ALA A 375 22.94 -16.16 3.34
N LEU A 376 21.81 -15.96 4.00
CA LEU A 376 21.28 -14.64 4.34
C LEU A 376 21.60 -14.31 5.80
N ARG A 377 22.14 -13.11 6.05
CA ARG A 377 22.60 -12.70 7.38
C ARG A 377 21.83 -11.49 7.90
N HIS A 378 21.41 -11.55 9.16
CA HIS A 378 20.71 -10.46 9.85
C HIS A 378 21.35 -10.17 11.21
N PRO A 379 21.80 -8.93 11.49
CA PRO A 379 22.34 -8.58 12.80
C PRO A 379 21.23 -8.56 13.86
N VAL A 380 21.49 -9.18 15.02
CA VAL A 380 20.58 -9.21 16.18
C VAL A 380 21.39 -9.04 17.46
N GLY A 381 21.43 -7.80 17.95
CA GLY A 381 22.31 -7.41 19.06
C GLY A 381 23.79 -7.66 18.71
N THR A 382 24.48 -8.40 19.56
CA THR A 382 25.88 -8.80 19.33
C THR A 382 26.05 -10.05 18.47
N HIS A 383 24.95 -10.68 18.06
CA HIS A 383 24.95 -11.91 17.27
C HIS A 383 24.51 -11.62 15.82
N THR A 384 24.79 -12.54 14.91
CA THR A 384 24.26 -12.50 13.54
C THR A 384 23.45 -13.75 13.27
N ALA A 385 22.15 -13.60 13.01
CA ALA A 385 21.31 -14.67 12.51
C ALA A 385 21.72 -15.04 11.07
N VAL A 386 21.78 -16.33 10.77
CA VAL A 386 22.23 -16.87 9.49
C VAL A 386 21.19 -17.87 8.99
N PHE A 387 20.53 -17.55 7.88
CA PHE A 387 19.66 -18.49 7.17
C PHE A 387 20.47 -19.21 6.10
N THR A 388 20.33 -20.53 6.06
CA THR A 388 21.03 -21.39 5.07
C THR A 388 20.02 -22.29 4.40
N VAL A 389 20.07 -22.36 3.07
CA VAL A 389 19.43 -23.41 2.27
C VAL A 389 20.46 -24.51 2.03
N HIS A 390 20.11 -25.72 2.41
CA HIS A 390 20.95 -26.90 2.23
C HIS A 390 20.70 -27.57 0.87
N PRO A 391 21.65 -28.38 0.37
CA PRO A 391 21.49 -29.12 -0.89
C PRO A 391 20.21 -29.95 -0.97
N ASP A 392 19.76 -30.50 0.16
CA ASP A 392 18.53 -31.31 0.31
C ASP A 392 17.23 -30.48 0.32
N GLY A 393 17.30 -29.16 0.16
CA GLY A 393 16.15 -28.26 0.24
C GLY A 393 15.73 -27.89 1.67
N LYS A 394 16.46 -28.35 2.70
CA LYS A 394 16.19 -27.94 4.08
C LYS A 394 16.62 -26.49 4.28
N VAL A 395 15.77 -25.71 4.95
CA VAL A 395 16.13 -24.34 5.38
C VAL A 395 16.31 -24.30 6.90
N THR A 396 17.48 -23.81 7.33
CA THR A 396 17.85 -23.69 8.74
C THR A 396 18.16 -22.25 9.12
N LEU A 397 17.87 -21.91 10.38
CA LEU A 397 18.31 -20.67 11.03
C LEU A 397 19.36 -21.05 12.08
N GLY A 398 20.54 -20.44 11.98
CA GLY A 398 21.59 -20.49 12.99
C GLY A 398 22.01 -19.08 13.42
N PHE A 399 22.94 -19.00 14.36
CA PHE A 399 23.46 -17.74 14.91
C PHE A 399 24.98 -17.77 14.99
N ARG A 400 25.65 -16.77 14.40
CA ARG A 400 27.07 -16.52 14.66
C ARG A 400 27.23 -15.67 15.91
N THR A 401 28.12 -16.10 16.79
CA THR A 401 28.56 -15.33 17.97
C THR A 401 29.48 -14.17 17.56
N PRO A 402 29.76 -13.22 18.47
CA PRO A 402 30.75 -12.16 18.22
C PRO A 402 32.12 -12.70 17.78
N ASN A 403 32.50 -13.88 18.28
CA ASN A 403 33.75 -14.56 17.94
C ASN A 403 33.66 -15.34 16.61
N GLY A 404 32.58 -15.16 15.84
CA GLY A 404 32.37 -15.78 14.52
C GLY A 404 31.86 -17.22 14.53
N ARG A 405 31.74 -17.88 15.68
CA ARG A 405 31.30 -19.29 15.78
C ARG A 405 29.82 -19.43 15.46
N LEU A 406 29.47 -20.28 14.48
CA LEU A 406 28.08 -20.60 14.14
C LEU A 406 27.50 -21.62 15.14
N ARG A 407 26.27 -21.36 15.61
CA ARG A 407 25.48 -22.25 16.46
C ARG A 407 24.11 -22.49 15.84
N HIS A 408 23.59 -23.71 15.96
CA HIS A 408 22.23 -24.03 15.50
C HIS A 408 21.17 -23.59 16.50
N ASP A 409 21.51 -23.58 17.78
CA ASP A 409 20.60 -23.12 18.84
C ASP A 409 20.56 -21.60 18.94
N VAL A 410 19.39 -21.09 19.31
CA VAL A 410 19.17 -19.67 19.56
C VAL A 410 19.91 -19.25 20.83
N PRO A 411 20.83 -18.28 20.78
CA PRO A 411 21.49 -17.77 21.98
C PRO A 411 20.47 -17.25 23.00
N ALA A 412 20.63 -17.62 24.28
CA ALA A 412 19.72 -17.20 25.35
C ALA A 412 19.58 -15.67 25.43
N GLN A 413 20.67 -14.95 25.16
CA GLN A 413 20.69 -13.49 25.12
C GLN A 413 19.78 -12.92 24.02
N VAL A 414 19.75 -13.53 22.83
CA VAL A 414 18.87 -13.10 21.73
C VAL A 414 17.40 -13.26 22.12
N ARG A 415 17.02 -14.40 22.72
CA ARG A 415 15.63 -14.60 23.16
C ARG A 415 15.20 -13.62 24.25
N ARG A 416 16.09 -13.30 25.20
CA ARG A 416 15.78 -12.46 26.36
C ARG A 416 15.79 -10.96 26.02
N LEU A 417 16.78 -10.51 25.26
CA LEU A 417 17.00 -9.07 24.99
C LEU A 417 16.35 -8.61 23.69
N HIS A 418 16.09 -9.51 22.73
CA HIS A 418 15.57 -9.17 21.41
C HIS A 418 14.38 -10.06 20.98
N PRO A 419 13.33 -10.22 21.81
CA PRO A 419 12.24 -11.16 21.53
C PRO A 419 11.46 -10.83 20.25
N VAL A 420 11.25 -9.55 19.94
CA VAL A 420 10.56 -9.10 18.71
C VAL A 420 11.37 -9.44 17.46
N GLN A 421 12.68 -9.15 17.46
CA GLN A 421 13.56 -9.49 16.33
C GLN A 421 13.65 -11.01 16.15
N TYR A 422 13.69 -11.78 17.24
CA TYR A 422 13.66 -13.24 17.17
C TYR A 422 12.36 -13.78 16.57
N ALA A 423 11.21 -13.22 16.94
CA ALA A 423 9.92 -13.59 16.34
C ALA A 423 9.92 -13.33 14.82
N ALA A 424 10.42 -12.17 14.40
CA ALA A 424 10.57 -11.83 12.97
C ALA A 424 11.48 -12.83 12.23
N LEU A 425 12.63 -13.21 12.80
CA LEU A 425 13.51 -14.23 12.21
C LEU A 425 12.82 -15.60 12.05
N ARG A 426 11.95 -15.97 13.00
CA ARG A 426 11.19 -17.23 12.93
C ARG A 426 10.11 -17.18 11.85
N ALA A 427 9.41 -16.04 11.72
CA ALA A 427 8.46 -15.82 10.64
C ALA A 427 9.17 -15.92 9.27
N GLN A 428 10.32 -15.26 9.14
CA GLN A 428 11.17 -15.32 7.95
C GLN A 428 11.68 -16.73 7.66
N LEU A 429 12.09 -17.51 8.67
CA LEU A 429 12.45 -18.92 8.47
C LEU A 429 11.28 -19.72 7.89
N GLY A 430 10.07 -19.51 8.41
CA GLY A 430 8.85 -20.14 7.91
C GLY A 430 8.55 -19.75 6.46
N HIS A 431 8.76 -18.48 6.11
CA HIS A 431 8.60 -17.97 4.75
C HIS A 431 9.61 -18.61 3.79
N LEU A 432 10.91 -18.59 4.11
CA LEU A 432 11.97 -19.18 3.31
C LEU A 432 11.75 -20.69 3.09
N ARG A 433 11.30 -21.42 4.12
CA ARG A 433 10.95 -22.84 3.98
C ARG A 433 9.87 -23.07 2.93
N ARG A 434 8.78 -22.28 2.97
CA ARG A 434 7.71 -22.40 1.99
C ARG A 434 8.19 -22.09 0.57
N GLN A 435 9.04 -21.07 0.39
CA GLN A 435 9.63 -20.74 -0.90
C GLN A 435 10.47 -21.88 -1.45
N VAL A 436 11.39 -22.42 -0.63
CA VAL A 436 12.24 -23.55 -1.05
C VAL A 436 11.41 -24.80 -1.33
N THR A 437 10.44 -25.14 -0.47
CA THR A 437 9.52 -26.26 -0.72
C THR A 437 8.73 -26.09 -2.03
N THR A 438 8.28 -24.87 -2.33
CA THR A 438 7.56 -24.59 -3.58
C THR A 438 8.48 -24.81 -4.79
N HIS A 439 9.72 -24.33 -4.73
CA HIS A 439 10.70 -24.56 -5.80
C HIS A 439 11.07 -26.03 -5.97
N VAL A 440 11.27 -26.76 -4.87
CA VAL A 440 11.52 -28.21 -4.92
C VAL A 440 10.34 -28.96 -5.51
N GLY A 441 9.10 -28.57 -5.16
CA GLY A 441 7.89 -29.12 -5.77
C GLY A 441 7.85 -28.90 -7.27
N ALA A 442 8.11 -27.66 -7.74
CA ALA A 442 8.17 -27.34 -9.16
C ALA A 442 9.27 -28.11 -9.91
N LEU A 443 10.45 -28.30 -9.30
CA LEU A 443 11.51 -29.14 -9.87
C LEU A 443 11.11 -30.61 -9.91
N SER A 444 10.39 -31.10 -8.90
CA SER A 444 9.89 -32.48 -8.85
C SER A 444 8.86 -32.75 -9.94
N GLU A 445 7.94 -31.81 -10.19
CA GLU A 445 6.97 -31.90 -11.28
C GLU A 445 7.66 -31.95 -12.65
N ARG A 446 8.79 -31.24 -12.80
CA ARG A 446 9.58 -31.24 -14.03
C ARG A 446 10.37 -32.52 -14.26
N LEU A 447 10.76 -33.26 -13.22
CA LEU A 447 11.63 -34.44 -13.34
C LEU A 447 11.22 -35.42 -14.44
N HIS A 448 9.92 -35.57 -14.67
CA HIS A 448 9.37 -36.57 -15.58
C HIS A 448 8.85 -36.03 -16.90
N ALA A 449 8.81 -34.71 -17.06
CA ALA A 449 8.23 -34.03 -18.21
C ALA A 449 8.84 -32.63 -18.41
N ASP A 450 10.17 -32.51 -18.30
CA ASP A 450 10.85 -31.22 -18.47
C ASP A 450 11.01 -30.88 -19.97
N PRO A 451 10.30 -29.88 -20.52
CA PRO A 451 10.47 -29.46 -21.92
C PRO A 451 11.83 -28.79 -22.21
N GLY A 452 12.66 -28.65 -21.18
CA GLY A 452 13.92 -27.94 -21.20
C GLY A 452 13.73 -26.42 -21.29
N ILE A 453 14.70 -25.68 -20.77
CA ILE A 453 14.79 -24.23 -20.86
C ILE A 453 16.17 -23.81 -21.38
N PRO A 454 16.31 -22.63 -22.02
CA PRO A 454 17.63 -22.14 -22.45
C PRO A 454 18.60 -21.99 -21.27
N ALA A 455 19.89 -22.30 -21.48
CA ALA A 455 20.91 -22.28 -20.44
C ALA A 455 21.06 -20.92 -19.75
N ALA A 456 20.91 -19.81 -20.50
CA ALA A 456 20.93 -18.47 -19.90
C ALA A 456 19.79 -18.28 -18.89
N ARG A 457 18.58 -18.77 -19.21
CA ARG A 457 17.44 -18.72 -18.31
C ARG A 457 17.61 -19.70 -17.15
N TRP A 458 18.13 -20.89 -17.40
CA TRP A 458 18.45 -21.85 -16.35
C TRP A 458 19.44 -21.30 -15.32
N ALA A 459 20.51 -20.65 -15.79
CA ALA A 459 21.47 -19.97 -14.91
C ALA A 459 20.78 -18.86 -14.10
N ALA A 460 20.06 -17.96 -14.77
CA ALA A 460 19.37 -16.85 -14.13
C ALA A 460 18.32 -17.28 -13.09
N ASP A 461 17.49 -18.27 -13.42
CA ASP A 461 16.33 -18.69 -12.61
C ASP A 461 16.76 -19.57 -11.40
N TYR A 462 17.88 -20.31 -11.51
CA TYR A 462 18.25 -21.31 -10.50
C TYR A 462 19.64 -21.17 -9.89
N LEU A 463 20.64 -20.75 -10.67
CA LEU A 463 22.05 -20.76 -10.23
C LEU A 463 22.54 -19.39 -9.79
N ASP A 464 22.02 -18.33 -10.41
CA ASP A 464 22.32 -16.95 -10.06
C ASP A 464 21.40 -16.42 -8.94
N VAL A 465 20.46 -17.26 -8.48
CA VAL A 465 19.69 -17.06 -7.25
C VAL A 465 20.46 -17.72 -6.09
N PRO A 466 21.15 -16.97 -5.22
CA PRO A 466 22.10 -17.56 -4.27
C PRO A 466 21.43 -18.52 -3.26
N ALA A 467 20.17 -18.28 -2.93
CA ALA A 467 19.38 -19.15 -2.06
C ALA A 467 19.09 -20.52 -2.68
N LEU A 468 19.05 -20.62 -4.01
CA LEU A 468 18.77 -21.85 -4.75
C LEU A 468 20.04 -22.51 -5.29
N GLU A 469 21.14 -21.76 -5.47
CA GLU A 469 22.38 -22.24 -6.09
C GLU A 469 22.80 -23.62 -5.56
N ARG A 470 22.87 -23.79 -4.22
CA ARG A 470 23.31 -25.04 -3.58
C ARG A 470 22.40 -26.22 -3.87
N LEU A 471 21.09 -25.96 -3.89
CA LEU A 471 20.06 -26.95 -4.17
C LEU A 471 20.16 -27.40 -5.63
N THR A 472 20.22 -26.44 -6.55
CA THR A 472 20.34 -26.67 -7.98
C THR A 472 21.61 -27.43 -8.34
N ARG A 473 22.73 -27.12 -7.67
CA ARG A 473 24.03 -27.79 -7.87
C ARG A 473 24.07 -29.24 -7.36
N ALA A 474 23.11 -29.65 -6.54
CA ALA A 474 22.97 -31.02 -6.07
C ALA A 474 22.17 -31.90 -7.03
N LEU A 475 21.56 -31.31 -8.06
CA LEU A 475 20.80 -32.01 -9.09
C LEU A 475 21.67 -32.29 -10.31
N VAL A 476 21.41 -33.42 -10.95
CA VAL A 476 21.98 -33.81 -12.25
C VAL A 476 21.11 -33.19 -13.33
N TRP A 477 21.74 -32.45 -14.24
CA TRP A 477 21.09 -31.79 -15.36
C TRP A 477 21.54 -32.42 -16.67
N GLN A 478 20.68 -32.36 -17.67
CA GLN A 478 21.01 -32.73 -19.04
C GLN A 478 21.07 -31.47 -19.91
N ALA A 479 22.08 -31.41 -20.78
CA ALA A 479 22.25 -30.37 -21.78
C ALA A 479 22.22 -31.00 -23.18
N ASP A 480 21.41 -30.43 -24.07
CA ASP A 480 21.36 -30.86 -25.48
C ASP A 480 22.46 -30.13 -26.28
N LEU A 481 23.62 -30.76 -26.43
CA LEU A 481 24.77 -30.21 -27.14
C LEU A 481 24.84 -30.72 -28.59
N PRO A 482 25.54 -30.03 -29.52
CA PRO A 482 25.66 -30.47 -30.91
C PRO A 482 26.29 -31.85 -31.11
N ARG A 483 27.10 -32.32 -30.14
CA ARG A 483 27.75 -33.64 -30.17
C ARG A 483 26.92 -34.74 -29.52
N GLY A 484 25.71 -34.42 -29.05
CA GLY A 484 24.84 -35.31 -28.29
C GLY A 484 24.52 -34.75 -26.90
N PRO A 485 23.50 -35.31 -26.24
CA PRO A 485 23.14 -34.91 -24.88
C PRO A 485 24.25 -35.27 -23.89
N VAL A 486 24.46 -34.39 -22.91
CA VAL A 486 25.42 -34.61 -21.81
C VAL A 486 24.72 -34.43 -20.49
N THR A 487 24.97 -35.36 -19.55
CA THR A 487 24.50 -35.28 -18.18
C THR A 487 25.61 -34.78 -17.26
N GLY A 488 25.28 -33.94 -16.27
CA GLY A 488 26.30 -33.35 -15.42
C GLY A 488 25.78 -32.62 -14.20
N LEU A 489 26.69 -32.37 -13.24
CA LEU A 489 26.44 -31.47 -12.12
C LEU A 489 26.88 -30.04 -12.47
N PRO A 490 26.12 -29.01 -12.09
CA PRO A 490 26.50 -27.62 -12.34
C PRO A 490 27.76 -27.22 -11.58
N ALA A 491 28.71 -26.59 -12.27
CA ALA A 491 29.97 -26.13 -11.71
C ALA A 491 30.36 -24.75 -12.26
N LYS A 492 31.12 -23.98 -11.49
CA LYS A 492 31.82 -22.77 -11.97
C LYS A 492 33.22 -23.15 -12.42
N ARG A 493 33.67 -22.61 -13.56
CA ARG A 493 35.07 -22.74 -13.98
C ARG A 493 35.97 -22.06 -12.95
N ARG A 494 37.17 -22.62 -12.70
CA ARG A 494 38.09 -22.25 -11.60
C ARG A 494 38.48 -20.75 -11.51
N ARG A 495 38.14 -19.92 -12.51
CA ARG A 495 38.34 -18.46 -12.57
C ARG A 495 37.23 -17.70 -13.33
N GLY A 496 36.05 -18.31 -13.51
CA GLY A 496 34.97 -17.72 -14.31
C GLY A 496 33.66 -17.58 -13.54
N THR A 497 32.82 -16.65 -13.99
CA THR A 497 31.40 -16.54 -13.59
C THR A 497 30.50 -17.46 -14.40
N VAL A 498 31.02 -18.06 -15.49
CA VAL A 498 30.28 -18.92 -16.40
C VAL A 498 30.02 -20.30 -15.77
N TRP A 499 28.76 -20.71 -15.84
CA TRP A 499 28.30 -22.03 -15.43
C TRP A 499 28.56 -23.07 -16.53
N VAL A 500 29.03 -24.24 -16.11
CA VAL A 500 29.30 -25.40 -16.96
C VAL A 500 28.70 -26.65 -16.35
N LEU A 501 28.48 -27.70 -17.15
CA LEU A 501 28.18 -29.03 -16.62
C LEU A 501 29.46 -29.83 -16.45
N ARG A 502 29.63 -30.46 -15.28
CA ARG A 502 30.68 -31.43 -15.01
C ARG A 502 30.10 -32.84 -15.06
N ASP A 503 30.53 -33.63 -16.02
CA ASP A 503 30.07 -35.01 -16.20
C ASP A 503 30.71 -36.01 -15.22
N LEU A 504 30.36 -37.30 -15.36
CA LEU A 504 30.89 -38.42 -14.57
C LEU A 504 32.41 -38.62 -14.72
N HIS A 505 32.98 -38.26 -15.87
CA HIS A 505 34.42 -38.34 -16.14
C HIS A 505 35.17 -37.10 -15.63
N GLY A 506 34.45 -36.09 -15.14
CA GLY A 506 35.00 -34.84 -14.67
C GLY A 506 35.33 -33.85 -15.79
N ALA A 507 34.93 -34.12 -17.03
CA ALA A 507 35.03 -33.16 -18.11
C ALA A 507 34.01 -32.02 -17.91
N HIS A 508 34.40 -30.82 -18.31
CA HIS A 508 33.55 -29.63 -18.20
C HIS A 508 33.02 -29.29 -19.59
N HIS A 509 31.70 -29.14 -19.69
CA HIS A 509 31.00 -28.85 -20.93
C HIS A 509 30.46 -27.43 -20.90
N GLU A 510 30.91 -26.62 -21.86
CA GLU A 510 30.44 -25.24 -22.02
C GLU A 510 29.03 -25.23 -22.61
N LEU A 511 28.21 -24.31 -22.12
CA LEU A 511 26.80 -24.18 -22.51
C LEU A 511 26.66 -22.87 -23.29
N ALA A 512 26.07 -22.94 -24.48
CA ALA A 512 25.62 -21.72 -25.16
C ALA A 512 24.35 -21.23 -24.47
N ASP A 513 24.08 -19.92 -24.51
CA ASP A 513 22.88 -19.32 -23.87
C ASP A 513 21.56 -19.99 -24.32
N THR A 514 21.55 -20.52 -25.55
CA THR A 514 20.42 -21.20 -26.18
C THR A 514 20.40 -22.72 -25.99
N THR A 515 21.45 -23.32 -25.41
CA THR A 515 21.50 -24.75 -25.11
C THR A 515 20.31 -25.12 -24.23
N ARG A 516 19.54 -26.14 -24.62
CA ARG A 516 18.41 -26.59 -23.82
C ARG A 516 18.92 -27.37 -22.62
N MET A 517 18.47 -26.95 -21.45
CA MET A 517 18.76 -27.53 -20.14
C MET A 517 17.50 -28.15 -19.58
N SER A 518 17.55 -29.43 -19.21
CA SER A 518 16.46 -30.17 -18.59
C SER A 518 16.95 -30.88 -17.34
N LEU A 519 16.05 -31.14 -16.40
CA LEU A 519 16.36 -32.00 -15.26
C LEU A 519 16.56 -33.44 -15.77
N TRP A 520 17.67 -34.08 -15.43
CA TRP A 520 17.94 -35.45 -15.88
C TRP A 520 16.92 -36.43 -15.26
N ASP A 521 16.27 -37.22 -16.12
CA ASP A 521 15.31 -38.25 -15.73
C ASP A 521 15.97 -39.63 -15.82
N PRO A 522 16.18 -40.33 -14.69
CA PRO A 522 16.81 -41.65 -14.68
C PRO A 522 16.05 -42.71 -15.49
N ARG A 523 14.75 -42.52 -15.78
CA ARG A 523 13.93 -43.49 -16.52
C ARG A 523 14.33 -43.62 -17.99
N HIS A 524 15.05 -42.62 -18.52
CA HIS A 524 15.56 -42.63 -19.89
C HIS A 524 17.05 -43.02 -19.97
N ALA A 525 17.70 -43.28 -18.83
CA ALA A 525 19.10 -43.67 -18.75
C ALA A 525 19.25 -45.18 -18.59
N ASP A 526 20.40 -45.72 -18.98
CA ASP A 526 20.72 -47.12 -18.73
C ASP A 526 21.12 -47.37 -17.26
N ALA A 527 21.12 -48.64 -16.85
CA ALA A 527 21.41 -49.03 -15.47
C ALA A 527 22.85 -48.67 -15.04
N THR A 528 23.80 -48.62 -15.98
CA THR A 528 25.21 -48.31 -15.72
C THR A 528 25.37 -46.82 -15.42
N GLU A 529 24.73 -45.96 -16.21
CA GLU A 529 24.71 -44.51 -15.98
C GLU A 529 24.05 -44.17 -14.64
N VAL A 530 22.88 -44.76 -14.35
CA VAL A 530 22.18 -44.59 -13.07
C VAL A 530 23.04 -45.02 -11.88
N ALA A 531 23.72 -46.17 -11.97
CA ALA A 531 24.64 -46.64 -10.92
C ALA A 531 25.84 -45.71 -10.74
N SER A 532 26.37 -45.17 -11.85
CA SER A 532 27.52 -44.25 -11.83
C SER A 532 27.18 -42.92 -11.17
N TRP A 533 26.02 -42.33 -11.50
CA TRP A 533 25.54 -41.13 -10.81
C TRP A 533 25.26 -41.38 -9.33
N ARG A 534 24.72 -42.54 -8.96
CA ARG A 534 24.52 -42.90 -7.55
C ARG A 534 25.83 -42.94 -6.78
N ALA A 535 26.85 -43.60 -7.34
CA ALA A 535 28.17 -43.67 -6.75
C ALA A 535 28.80 -42.26 -6.63
N GLU A 536 28.63 -41.42 -7.65
CA GLU A 536 29.16 -40.06 -7.67
C GLU A 536 28.54 -39.16 -6.60
N LEU A 537 27.22 -39.17 -6.48
CA LEU A 537 26.51 -38.37 -5.48
C LEU A 537 26.82 -38.84 -4.07
N THR A 538 26.94 -40.16 -3.86
CA THR A 538 27.36 -40.76 -2.59
C THR A 538 28.77 -40.33 -2.22
N ARG A 539 29.72 -40.41 -3.16
CA ARG A 539 31.12 -39.97 -2.98
C ARG A 539 31.22 -38.50 -2.60
N ARG A 540 30.31 -37.66 -3.10
CA ARG A 540 30.26 -36.22 -2.79
C ARG A 540 29.40 -35.88 -1.56
N HIS A 541 28.80 -36.87 -0.91
CA HIS A 541 27.84 -36.68 0.19
C HIS A 541 26.71 -35.72 -0.17
N LEU A 542 26.22 -35.78 -1.41
CA LEU A 542 25.13 -34.93 -1.90
C LEU A 542 23.80 -35.63 -1.68
N THR A 543 22.95 -35.04 -0.84
CA THR A 543 21.53 -35.40 -0.77
C THR A 543 20.77 -34.53 -1.76
N GLN A 544 20.01 -35.17 -2.65
CA GLN A 544 19.27 -34.44 -3.67
C GLN A 544 17.95 -33.90 -3.11
N PRO A 545 17.55 -32.68 -3.48
CA PRO A 545 16.29 -32.09 -3.05
C PRO A 545 15.09 -32.70 -3.79
N VAL A 546 15.34 -33.26 -4.97
CA VAL A 546 14.39 -34.02 -5.80
C VAL A 546 14.98 -35.41 -5.98
N PRO A 547 14.22 -36.49 -5.77
CA PRO A 547 14.74 -37.86 -5.85
C PRO A 547 14.93 -38.28 -7.32
N GLN A 548 16.06 -37.89 -7.93
CA GLN A 548 16.43 -38.36 -9.28
C GLN A 548 16.99 -39.77 -9.27
N LEU A 549 17.38 -40.28 -8.09
CA LEU A 549 17.85 -41.64 -7.93
C LEU A 549 17.06 -42.27 -6.76
N PRO A 550 16.72 -43.56 -6.84
CA PRO A 550 16.15 -44.28 -5.72
C PRO A 550 17.09 -44.18 -4.51
N THR A 551 16.57 -43.70 -3.38
CA THR A 551 17.24 -43.75 -2.08
C THR A 551 17.05 -45.14 -1.49
N HIS A 552 18.13 -45.75 -0.99
CA HIS A 552 18.07 -47.02 -0.25
C HIS A 552 17.57 -46.80 1.17
#